data_AF-A0A1D1ZZK0-F1
#
_entry.id   AF-A0A1D1ZZK0-F1
#
_cell.length_a   1.000
_cell.length_b   1.000
_cell.length_c   1.000
_cell.angle_alpha   90.00
_cell.angle_beta   90.00
_cell.angle_gamma   90.00
#
_symmetry.space_group_name_H-M   'P 1'
#
loop_
_entity.id
_entity.type
_entity.pdbx_description
1 polymer ?
#
loop_
_entity_poly.entity_id
_entity_poly.type
_entity_poly.pdbx_seq_one_letter_code
_entity_poly.pdbx_strand_id
1 'polypeptide(L)'
;MPRARAIFDTTYGLATRSLLGGPFALSYHEASDEGLFDPEVLATRVAKEQAAVATWQRDTSAFARLADLHAWLHATHLCYAVYRQHEVAAKDDPKLAATY
;
A
#
# COMPACT_ATOMS: atom_id res chain seq x y z
N MET A 1 0.95 -11.73 -2.85
CA MET A 1 1.39 -10.35 -2.52
C MET A 1 0.57 -9.25 -3.23
N PRO A 2 -0.78 -9.25 -3.19
CA PRO A 2 -1.58 -8.34 -4.03
C PRO A 2 -1.34 -6.85 -3.78
N ARG A 3 -1.13 -6.43 -2.53
CA ARG A 3 -0.91 -5.02 -2.18
C ARG A 3 0.40 -4.49 -2.74
N ALA A 4 1.48 -5.27 -2.60
CA ALA A 4 2.79 -4.88 -3.13
C ALA A 4 2.71 -4.68 -4.65
N ARG A 5 2.10 -5.63 -5.37
CA ARG A 5 1.89 -5.52 -6.82
C ARG A 5 1.10 -4.24 -7.17
N ALA A 6 -0.04 -4.01 -6.53
CA ALA A 6 -0.86 -2.83 -6.79
C ALA A 6 -0.12 -1.50 -6.55
N ILE A 7 0.68 -1.40 -5.47
CA ILE A 7 1.49 -0.22 -5.17
C ILE A 7 2.56 0.00 -6.23
N PHE A 8 3.31 -1.04 -6.58
CA PHE A 8 4.38 -0.93 -7.56
C PHE A 8 3.86 -0.64 -8.97
N ASP A 9 2.83 -1.34 -9.43
CA ASP A 9 2.20 -1.09 -10.75
C ASP A 9 1.74 0.37 -10.86
N THR A 10 1.10 0.90 -9.80
CA THR A 10 0.65 2.30 -9.78
C THR A 10 1.83 3.26 -9.81
N THR A 11 2.83 3.06 -8.94
CA THR A 11 3.96 3.98 -8.77
C THR A 11 4.84 4.02 -10.01
N TYR A 12 5.20 2.86 -10.56
CA TYR A 12 6.00 2.77 -11.78
C TYR A 12 5.19 3.21 -13.01
N GLY A 13 3.87 2.97 -13.04
CA GLY A 13 3.00 3.51 -14.07
C GLY A 13 2.98 5.06 -14.06
N LEU A 14 2.92 5.68 -12.88
CA LEU A 14 3.03 7.13 -12.73
C LEU A 14 4.41 7.64 -13.16
N ALA A 15 5.48 6.92 -12.81
CA ALA A 15 6.85 7.28 -13.17
C ALA A 15 7.06 7.20 -14.69
N THR A 16 6.56 6.17 -15.36
CA THR A 16 6.58 6.07 -16.82
C THR A 16 5.94 7.28 -17.48
N ARG A 17 4.76 7.72 -17.00
CA ARG A 17 4.09 8.90 -17.57
C ARG A 17 4.81 10.23 -17.28
N SER A 18 5.60 10.28 -16.21
CA SER A 18 6.18 11.53 -15.68
C SER A 18 7.65 11.74 -16.03
N LEU A 19 8.44 10.67 -16.20
CA LEU A 19 9.91 10.74 -16.22
C LEU A 19 10.56 10.01 -17.40
N LEU A 20 9.89 9.03 -18.02
CA LEU A 20 10.52 8.14 -18.99
C LEU A 20 9.79 8.09 -20.33
N GLY A 21 10.51 7.71 -21.38
CA GLY A 21 9.94 7.47 -22.70
C GLY A 21 9.29 6.08 -22.88
N GLY A 22 9.13 5.28 -21.82
CA GLY A 22 8.60 3.91 -21.93
C GLY A 22 8.25 3.23 -20.60
N PRO A 23 7.50 2.11 -20.65
CA PRO A 23 7.04 1.36 -19.48
C PRO A 23 8.15 0.55 -18.80
N PHE A 24 8.05 0.39 -17.49
CA PHE A 24 8.85 -0.58 -16.75
C PHE A 24 8.31 -2.00 -16.92
N ALA A 25 9.20 -2.97 -17.03
CA ALA A 25 8.85 -4.39 -16.92
C ALA A 25 9.04 -4.83 -15.46
N LEU A 26 7.95 -5.25 -14.81
CA LEU A 26 7.94 -5.67 -13.41
C LEU A 26 7.68 -7.18 -13.30
N SER A 27 8.50 -7.86 -12.52
CA SER A 27 8.35 -9.28 -12.18
C SER A 27 8.15 -9.42 -10.68
N TYR A 28 7.16 -10.20 -10.27
CA TYR A 28 6.79 -10.39 -8.87
C TYR A 28 6.89 -11.86 -8.50
N HIS A 29 7.50 -12.14 -7.35
CA HIS A 29 7.71 -13.48 -6.83
C HIS A 29 7.21 -13.55 -5.39
N GLU A 30 6.42 -14.59 -5.09
CA GLU A 30 5.82 -14.79 -3.78
C GLU A 30 6.50 -15.95 -3.08
N ALA A 31 6.68 -15.83 -1.76
CA ALA A 31 7.05 -16.95 -0.90
C ALA A 31 5.77 -17.63 -0.39
N SER A 32 5.84 -18.95 -0.18
CA SER A 32 4.71 -19.72 0.37
C SER A 32 4.54 -19.45 1.86
N ASP A 33 3.30 -19.29 2.29
CA ASP A 33 2.89 -19.23 3.70
C ASP A 33 2.49 -20.61 4.26
N GLU A 34 2.66 -21.68 3.48
CA GLU A 34 2.25 -23.04 3.85
C GLU A 34 2.93 -23.51 5.15
N GLY A 35 2.11 -23.94 6.10
CA GLY A 35 2.59 -24.44 7.41
C GLY A 35 3.12 -23.37 8.36
N LEU A 36 3.13 -22.09 7.98
CA LEU A 36 3.66 -21.01 8.83
C LEU A 36 2.67 -20.47 9.85
N PHE A 37 1.36 -20.56 9.57
CA PHE A 37 0.32 -19.93 10.37
C PHE A 37 -0.92 -20.81 10.50
N ASP A 38 -1.66 -20.63 11.60
CA ASP A 38 -2.98 -21.24 11.76
C ASP A 38 -3.95 -20.76 10.65
N PRO A 39 -4.89 -21.61 10.20
CA PRO A 39 -5.84 -21.26 9.13
C PRO A 39 -6.63 -19.97 9.37
N GLU A 40 -7.01 -19.68 10.61
CA GLU A 40 -7.75 -18.46 10.98
C GLU A 40 -6.89 -17.19 10.84
N VAL A 41 -5.60 -17.30 11.17
CA VAL A 41 -4.62 -16.22 11.01
C VAL A 41 -4.39 -15.95 9.52
N LEU A 42 -4.26 -16.99 8.70
CA LEU A 42 -4.15 -16.87 7.25
C LEU A 42 -5.38 -16.17 6.65
N ALA A 43 -6.59 -16.59 7.03
CA ALA A 43 -7.82 -15.97 6.57
C ALA A 43 -7.89 -14.47 6.94
N THR A 44 -7.51 -14.14 8.18
CA THR A 44 -7.45 -12.74 8.64
C THR A 44 -6.45 -11.91 7.85
N ARG A 45 -5.26 -12.47 7.56
CA ARG A 45 -4.24 -11.80 6.74
C ARG A 45 -4.71 -11.56 5.32
N VAL A 46 -5.34 -12.54 4.69
CA VAL A 46 -5.92 -12.42 3.34
C VAL A 46 -6.98 -11.31 3.30
N ALA A 47 -7.89 -11.28 4.27
CA ALA A 47 -8.93 -10.26 4.35
C ALA A 47 -8.34 -8.84 4.54
N LYS A 48 -7.36 -8.69 5.44
CA LYS A 48 -6.64 -7.42 5.65
C LYS A 48 -5.93 -6.95 4.38
N GLU A 49 -5.25 -7.85 3.69
CA GLU A 49 -4.53 -7.57 2.45
C GLU A 49 -5.49 -7.11 1.35
N GLN A 50 -6.63 -7.78 1.18
CA GLN A 50 -7.67 -7.38 0.22
C GLN A 50 -8.25 -5.99 0.53
N ALA A 51 -8.55 -5.71 1.80
CA ALA A 51 -9.06 -4.40 2.23
C ALA A 51 -8.03 -3.28 1.99
N ALA A 52 -6.75 -3.57 2.20
CA ALA A 52 -5.67 -2.63 1.95
C ALA A 52 -5.47 -2.37 0.44
N VAL A 53 -5.59 -3.40 -0.41
CA VAL A 53 -5.58 -3.25 -1.87
C VAL A 53 -6.73 -2.36 -2.35
N ALA A 54 -7.95 -2.64 -1.88
CA ALA A 54 -9.13 -1.87 -2.27
C ALA A 54 -9.01 -0.39 -1.87
N THR A 55 -8.50 -0.14 -0.66
CA THR A 55 -8.19 1.21 -0.18
C THR A 55 -7.16 1.91 -1.07
N TRP A 56 -6.05 1.24 -1.36
CA TRP A 56 -5.01 1.77 -2.24
C TRP A 56 -5.57 2.12 -3.64
N GLN A 57 -6.30 1.20 -4.26
CA GLN A 57 -6.86 1.40 -5.60
C GLN A 57 -7.84 2.58 -5.64
N ARG A 58 -8.72 2.70 -4.63
CA ARG A 58 -9.62 3.83 -4.51
C ARG A 58 -8.85 5.14 -4.39
N ASP A 59 -7.92 5.21 -3.44
CA ASP A 59 -7.22 6.45 -3.08
C ASP A 59 -6.30 6.94 -4.20
N THR A 60 -5.77 6.02 -5.03
CA THR A 60 -4.83 6.33 -6.13
C THR A 60 -5.46 6.39 -7.52
N SER A 61 -6.75 6.05 -7.66
CA SER A 61 -7.45 5.99 -8.95
C SER A 61 -7.38 7.27 -9.79
N ALA A 62 -7.28 8.44 -9.14
CA ALA A 62 -7.23 9.73 -9.79
C ALA A 62 -5.80 10.24 -10.09
N PHE A 63 -4.75 9.50 -9.70
CA PHE A 63 -3.38 9.99 -9.88
C PHE A 63 -2.96 9.88 -11.34
N ALA A 64 -2.61 11.02 -11.94
CA ALA A 64 -2.13 11.08 -13.31
C ALA A 64 -0.59 11.05 -13.37
N ARG A 65 0.07 11.70 -12.42
CA ARG A 65 1.52 11.92 -12.38
C ARG A 65 2.12 11.64 -11.01
N LEU A 66 3.45 11.49 -10.95
CA LEU A 66 4.18 11.32 -9.69
C LEU A 66 3.94 12.47 -8.70
N ALA A 67 3.70 13.69 -9.19
CA ALA A 67 3.38 14.83 -8.36
C ALA A 67 2.09 14.63 -7.54
N ASP A 68 1.10 13.93 -8.08
CA ASP A 68 -0.18 13.68 -7.40
C ASP A 68 0.03 12.71 -6.23
N LEU A 69 0.83 11.66 -6.45
CA LEU A 69 1.26 10.73 -5.41
C LEU A 69 2.06 11.45 -4.30
N HIS A 70 3.00 12.32 -4.68
CA HIS A 70 3.78 13.10 -3.71
C HIS A 70 2.86 13.99 -2.84
N ALA A 71 1.96 14.74 -3.46
CA ALA A 71 1.00 15.57 -2.75
C ALA A 71 0.13 14.75 -1.80
N TRP A 72 -0.37 13.60 -2.25
CA TRP A 72 -1.18 12.71 -1.42
C TRP A 72 -0.40 12.12 -0.24
N LEU A 73 0.85 11.69 -0.44
CA LEU A 73 1.69 11.15 0.64
C LEU A 73 1.84 12.16 1.78
N HIS A 74 2.13 13.42 1.46
CA HIS A 74 2.33 14.44 2.47
C HIS A 74 1.04 15.03 3.03
N ALA A 75 -0.10 14.90 2.35
CA ALA A 75 -1.38 15.39 2.84
C ALA A 75 -2.21 14.34 3.61
N THR A 76 -2.17 13.08 3.17
CA THR A 76 -3.12 12.04 3.56
C THR A 76 -2.46 10.84 4.23
N HIS A 77 -1.33 10.36 3.72
CA HIS A 77 -0.68 9.17 4.29
C HIS A 77 -0.01 9.49 5.62
N LEU A 78 -0.60 9.07 6.74
CA LEU A 78 -0.19 9.48 8.10
C LEU A 78 1.30 9.24 8.43
N CYS A 79 1.96 8.24 7.83
CA CYS A 79 3.40 8.06 8.03
C CYS A 79 4.27 9.19 7.44
N TYR A 80 3.79 9.89 6.41
CA TYR A 80 4.51 10.96 5.69
C TYR A 80 3.92 12.36 5.94
N ALA A 81 2.64 12.43 6.35
CA ALA A 81 1.98 13.67 6.74
C ALA A 81 2.40 14.10 8.15
N VAL A 82 3.62 14.64 8.29
CA VAL A 82 4.25 14.98 9.59
C VAL A 82 3.33 15.83 10.48
N TYR A 83 2.64 16.82 9.92
CA TYR A 83 1.73 17.70 10.65
C TYR A 83 0.52 16.97 11.26
N ARG A 84 0.23 15.74 10.82
CA ARG A 84 -0.86 14.86 11.27
C ARG A 84 -0.40 13.69 12.13
N GLN A 85 0.88 13.58 12.47
CA GLN A 85 1.39 12.42 13.22
C GLN A 85 0.73 12.21 14.60
N HIS A 86 0.22 13.29 15.20
CA HIS A 86 -0.55 13.21 16.44
C HIS A 86 -1.82 12.34 16.30
N GLU A 87 -2.38 12.20 15.09
CA GLU A 87 -3.52 11.32 14.80
C GLU A 87 -3.16 9.83 14.87
N VAL A 88 -1.87 9.48 14.70
CA VAL A 88 -1.38 8.10 14.84
C VAL A 88 -1.25 7.74 16.31
N ALA A 89 -0.69 8.64 17.13
CA ALA A 89 -0.53 8.45 18.57
C ALA A 89 -1.86 8.36 19.31
N ALA A 90 -2.94 8.95 18.77
CA ALA A 90 -4.28 8.91 19.33
C ALA A 90 -5.01 7.57 19.09
N LYS A 91 -4.46 6.67 18.25
CA LYS A 91 -5.04 5.34 18.01
C LYS A 91 -4.45 4.33 18.97
N ASP A 92 -5.09 4.17 20.13
CA ASP A 92 -5.02 2.95 20.92
C ASP A 92 -5.77 1.84 20.15
N ASP A 93 -5.17 1.35 19.06
CA ASP A 93 -5.75 0.28 18.24
C ASP A 93 -5.07 -1.06 18.59
N PRO A 94 -5.75 -1.96 19.33
CA PRO A 94 -5.20 -3.29 19.62
C PRO A 94 -4.87 -4.10 18.36
N LYS A 95 -5.39 -3.73 17.18
CA LYS A 95 -5.04 -4.37 15.89
C LYS A 95 -3.69 -3.93 15.34
N LEU A 96 -3.16 -2.77 15.75
CA LEU A 96 -1.79 -2.35 15.42
C LEU A 96 -0.74 -3.20 16.15
N ALA A 97 -1.03 -3.63 17.38
CA ALA A 97 -0.18 -4.55 18.13
C ALA A 97 -0.05 -5.95 17.48
N ALA A 98 -1.06 -6.37 16.70
CA ALA A 98 -1.04 -7.62 15.94
C ALA A 98 -0.37 -7.50 14.55
N THR A 99 0.41 -6.45 14.31
CA THR A 99 1.04 -6.16 13.00
C THR A 99 2.54 -6.46 12.98
N TYR A 100 3.12 -6.93 14.09
CA TYR A 100 4.47 -7.49 14.18
C TYR A 100 4.43 -8.95 14.62
#